data_AF-A0A505J4D2-F1
#
_entry.id   AF-A0A505J4D2-F1
#
_cell.length_a   1.000
_cell.length_b   1.000
_cell.length_c   1.000
_cell.angle_alpha   90.00
_cell.angle_beta   90.00
_cell.angle_gamma   90.00
#
_symmetry.space_group_name_H-M   'P 1'
#
loop_
_entity.id
_entity.type
_entity.pdbx_description
1 polymer ?
#
loop_
_entity_poly.entity_id
_entity_poly.type
_entity_poly.pdbx_seq_one_letter_code
_entity_poly.pdbx_strand_id
1 'polypeptide(L)'
;MNHDLRIYYLYSFTETSDYVLDKLIEAFPNEIVIIYTKATKKKISRFENKNCSLVRLNSLSFFKKNIPAHIKNSKLILCDNYFAFLGSISFSEQTKIVQLWHANGAIKKFGLEAEYAKKTLSINKTRYQSVYNKFTHFVLSSEKMATIFSKSFNIEFTSLFFGYPKTDIYFDKCLREKTKNIRKTD
;
A
#
# COMPACT_ATOMS: atom_id res chain seq x y z
N MET A 1 8.25 -24.26 -4.35
CA MET A 1 8.06 -22.93 -4.97
C MET A 1 8.83 -21.92 -4.14
N ASN A 2 9.71 -21.13 -4.75
CA ASN A 2 10.60 -20.22 -4.02
C ASN A 2 9.79 -19.00 -3.54
N HIS A 3 9.47 -18.93 -2.25
CA HIS A 3 8.59 -17.90 -1.68
C HIS A 3 9.27 -16.51 -1.61
N ASP A 4 10.59 -16.45 -1.77
CA ASP A 4 11.42 -15.25 -1.57
C ASP A 4 11.30 -14.18 -2.67
N LEU A 5 10.63 -14.48 -3.79
CA LEU A 5 10.45 -13.53 -4.90
C LEU A 5 9.06 -12.88 -4.95
N ARG A 6 8.14 -13.29 -4.07
CA ARG A 6 6.76 -12.77 -4.12
C ARG A 6 6.66 -11.32 -3.68
N ILE A 7 5.79 -10.58 -4.36
CA ILE A 7 5.41 -9.20 -4.02
C ILE A 7 4.10 -9.25 -3.25
N TYR A 8 4.10 -8.73 -2.03
CA TYR A 8 2.91 -8.68 -1.18
C TYR A 8 2.24 -7.32 -1.31
N TYR A 9 0.95 -7.29 -1.61
CA TYR A 9 0.17 -6.06 -1.68
C TYR A 9 -0.88 -6.04 -0.58
N LEU A 10 -0.78 -5.11 0.36
CA LEU A 10 -1.80 -4.90 1.39
C LEU A 10 -2.90 -3.99 0.84
N TYR A 11 -4.08 -4.56 0.62
CA TYR A 11 -5.19 -3.95 -0.12
C TYR A 11 -6.36 -3.57 0.81
N SER A 12 -6.50 -2.28 1.07
CA SER A 12 -7.56 -1.69 1.90
C SER A 12 -8.39 -0.62 1.21
N PHE A 13 -7.86 0.03 0.16
CA PHE A 13 -8.51 1.13 -0.53
C PHE A 13 -8.47 0.90 -2.03
N THR A 14 -9.65 0.81 -2.64
CA THR A 14 -9.75 0.18 -3.96
C THR A 14 -9.41 1.09 -5.12
N GLU A 15 -9.64 2.39 -5.02
CA GLU A 15 -9.64 3.21 -6.24
C GLU A 15 -8.26 3.36 -6.89
N THR A 16 -7.24 3.76 -6.13
CA THR A 16 -5.87 3.89 -6.66
C THR A 16 -5.21 2.52 -6.77
N SER A 17 -5.45 1.65 -5.79
CA SER A 17 -4.83 0.33 -5.73
C SER A 17 -5.24 -0.58 -6.87
N ASP A 18 -6.46 -0.48 -7.39
CA ASP A 18 -6.95 -1.35 -8.47
C ASP A 18 -6.13 -1.18 -9.75
N TYR A 19 -5.82 0.07 -10.13
CA TYR A 19 -5.00 0.37 -11.30
C TYR A 19 -3.56 -0.14 -11.14
N VAL A 20 -2.97 0.10 -9.96
CA VAL A 20 -1.61 -0.37 -9.65
C VAL A 20 -1.54 -1.90 -9.64
N LEU A 21 -2.52 -2.56 -9.01
CA LEU A 21 -2.60 -4.01 -8.95
C LEU A 21 -2.74 -4.64 -10.33
N ASP A 22 -3.57 -4.09 -11.22
CA ASP A 22 -3.70 -4.59 -12.58
C ASP A 22 -2.34 -4.59 -13.30
N LYS A 23 -1.60 -3.48 -13.20
CA LYS A 23 -0.28 -3.33 -13.83
C LYS A 23 0.78 -4.22 -13.21
N LEU A 24 0.74 -4.41 -11.89
CA LEU A 24 1.65 -5.33 -11.21
C LEU A 24 1.39 -6.79 -11.61
N ILE A 25 0.13 -7.21 -11.73
CA ILE A 25 -0.22 -8.58 -12.14
C ILE A 25 0.15 -8.83 -13.60
N GLU A 26 -0.01 -7.83 -14.47
CA GLU A 26 0.41 -7.89 -15.87
C GLU A 26 1.93 -8.04 -15.99
N ALA A 27 2.69 -7.26 -15.22
CA ALA A 27 4.16 -7.27 -15.26
C ALA A 27 4.79 -8.47 -14.55
N PHE A 28 4.18 -8.96 -13.47
CA PHE A 28 4.72 -10.02 -12.60
C PHE A 28 3.67 -11.14 -12.35
N PRO A 29 3.24 -11.84 -13.40
CA PRO A 29 2.21 -12.87 -13.28
C PRO A 29 2.65 -13.98 -12.32
N ASN A 30 1.74 -14.41 -11.44
CA ASN A 30 1.93 -15.44 -10.41
C ASN A 30 2.90 -15.08 -9.26
N GLU A 31 3.46 -13.88 -9.26
CA GLU A 31 4.36 -13.40 -8.20
C GLU A 31 3.64 -12.50 -7.17
N ILE A 32 2.44 -12.03 -7.49
CA ILE A 32 1.66 -11.12 -6.64
C ILE A 32 0.81 -11.89 -5.62
N VAL A 33 0.91 -11.50 -4.36
CA VAL A 33 -0.01 -11.92 -3.29
C VAL A 33 -0.78 -10.71 -2.77
N ILE A 34 -2.09 -10.69 -3.01
CA ILE A 34 -2.97 -9.63 -2.53
C ILE A 34 -3.53 -10.02 -1.15
N ILE A 35 -3.15 -9.24 -0.14
CA ILE A 35 -3.64 -9.37 1.22
C ILE A 35 -4.76 -8.34 1.44
N TYR A 36 -6.00 -8.78 1.44
CA TYR A 36 -7.15 -7.87 1.40
C TYR A 36 -7.91 -7.81 2.73
N THR A 37 -8.45 -6.63 3.04
CA THR A 37 -9.26 -6.39 4.25
C THR A 37 -10.72 -6.79 4.06
N LYS A 38 -11.50 -6.83 5.15
CA LYS A 38 -12.95 -7.04 5.08
C LYS A 38 -13.66 -5.99 4.22
N ALA A 39 -13.19 -4.74 4.26
CA ALA A 39 -13.80 -3.63 3.52
C ALA A 39 -13.73 -3.83 2.00
N THR A 40 -12.67 -4.48 1.51
CA THR A 40 -12.44 -4.69 0.08
C THR A 40 -12.93 -6.05 -0.43
N LYS A 41 -13.59 -6.86 0.42
CA LYS A 41 -14.07 -8.21 0.08
C LYS A 41 -14.98 -8.23 -1.16
N LYS A 42 -15.86 -7.26 -1.35
CA LYS A 42 -16.77 -7.24 -2.52
C LYS A 42 -16.02 -6.99 -3.84
N LYS A 43 -14.91 -6.26 -3.79
CA LYS A 43 -14.14 -5.86 -4.97
C LYS A 43 -13.03 -6.86 -5.32
N ILE A 44 -12.64 -7.71 -4.37
CA ILE A 44 -11.57 -8.70 -4.60
C ILE A 44 -11.92 -9.72 -5.68
N SER A 45 -13.20 -9.97 -5.95
CA SER A 45 -13.66 -10.93 -6.97
C SER A 45 -13.11 -10.65 -8.36
N ARG A 46 -12.81 -9.37 -8.68
CA ARG A 46 -12.16 -8.99 -9.95
C ARG A 46 -10.77 -9.63 -10.14
N PHE A 47 -10.13 -10.06 -9.05
CA PHE A 47 -8.79 -10.63 -9.05
C PHE A 47 -8.79 -12.16 -8.89
N GLU A 48 -9.94 -12.80 -8.63
CA GLU A 48 -10.04 -14.26 -8.39
C GLU A 48 -9.58 -15.09 -9.59
N ASN A 49 -9.85 -14.63 -10.80
CA ASN A 49 -9.46 -15.29 -12.05
C ASN A 49 -8.20 -14.71 -12.68
N LYS A 50 -7.40 -13.92 -11.94
CA LYS A 50 -6.13 -13.37 -12.42
C LYS A 50 -4.96 -14.20 -11.90
N ASN A 51 -3.79 -14.03 -12.54
CA ASN A 51 -2.53 -14.69 -12.18
C ASN A 51 -1.95 -14.12 -10.87
N CYS A 52 -2.68 -14.21 -9.76
CA CYS A 52 -2.28 -13.72 -8.44
C CYS A 52 -2.88 -14.57 -7.32
N SER A 53 -2.25 -14.56 -6.15
CA SER A 53 -2.77 -15.23 -4.96
C SER A 53 -3.57 -14.27 -4.10
N LEU A 54 -4.74 -14.69 -3.62
CA LEU A 54 -5.59 -13.89 -2.76
C LEU A 54 -5.57 -14.42 -1.32
N VAL A 55 -5.22 -13.56 -0.37
CA VAL A 55 -5.18 -13.89 1.05
C VAL A 55 -6.03 -12.89 1.82
N ARG A 56 -7.03 -13.37 2.54
CA ARG A 56 -7.81 -12.51 3.41
C ARG A 56 -7.02 -12.18 4.67
N LEU A 57 -6.95 -10.90 5.03
CA LEU A 57 -6.43 -10.46 6.32
C LEU A 57 -7.42 -10.90 7.42
N ASN A 58 -7.25 -12.12 7.94
CA ASN A 58 -8.03 -12.66 9.06
C ASN A 58 -7.16 -12.67 10.33
N SER A 59 -7.69 -12.26 11.49
CA SER A 59 -6.81 -11.89 12.62
C SER A 59 -6.05 -13.03 13.31
N LEU A 60 -6.37 -14.32 13.07
CA LEU A 60 -5.69 -15.42 13.76
C LEU A 60 -4.92 -16.37 12.83
N SER A 61 -5.52 -16.82 11.72
CA SER A 61 -4.87 -17.80 10.83
C SER A 61 -3.81 -17.15 9.95
N PHE A 62 -4.06 -15.94 9.44
CA PHE A 62 -3.09 -15.13 8.72
C PHE A 62 -1.86 -14.86 9.58
N PHE A 63 -2.08 -14.43 10.82
CA PHE A 63 -1.02 -14.06 11.74
C PHE A 63 -0.14 -15.24 12.15
N LYS A 64 -0.74 -16.40 12.42
CA LYS A 64 0.00 -17.59 12.85
C LYS A 64 0.75 -18.27 11.70
N LYS A 65 0.16 -18.32 10.49
CA LYS A 65 0.72 -19.11 9.37
C LYS A 65 1.44 -18.26 8.33
N ASN A 66 0.87 -17.12 7.94
CA ASN A 66 1.36 -16.36 6.79
C ASN A 66 2.43 -15.34 7.17
N ILE A 67 2.36 -14.74 8.36
CA ILE A 67 3.35 -13.73 8.76
C ILE A 67 4.76 -14.34 8.92
N PRO A 68 4.96 -15.39 9.74
CA PRO A 68 6.30 -15.94 9.96
C PRO A 68 6.88 -16.60 8.70
N ALA A 69 6.04 -17.27 7.90
CA ALA A 69 6.49 -18.06 6.76
C ALA A 69 6.78 -17.23 5.50
N HIS A 70 6.16 -16.06 5.36
CA HIS A 70 6.10 -15.37 4.07
C HIS A 70 6.39 -13.88 4.16
N ILE A 71 5.68 -13.17 5.04
CA ILE A 71 5.72 -11.70 5.09
C ILE A 71 6.97 -11.18 5.80
N LYS A 72 7.45 -11.89 6.83
CA LYS A 72 8.62 -11.46 7.62
C LYS A 72 9.90 -11.32 6.79
N ASN A 73 10.08 -12.21 5.82
CA ASN A 73 11.31 -12.33 5.01
C ASN A 73 11.12 -11.90 3.54
N SER A 74 9.93 -11.40 3.18
CA SER A 74 9.65 -10.97 1.80
C SER A 74 10.57 -9.85 1.37
N LYS A 75 10.89 -9.76 0.08
CA LYS A 75 11.68 -8.64 -0.46
C LYS A 75 10.87 -7.35 -0.54
N LEU A 76 9.59 -7.43 -0.90
CA LEU A 76 8.77 -6.26 -1.18
C LEU A 76 7.33 -6.41 -0.65
N ILE A 77 6.92 -5.41 0.12
CA ILE A 77 5.55 -5.23 0.60
C ILE A 77 5.08 -3.85 0.16
N LEU A 78 4.01 -3.82 -0.61
CA LEU A 78 3.32 -2.61 -1.02
C LEU A 78 2.13 -2.39 -0.10
N CYS A 79 2.09 -1.24 0.56
CA CYS A 79 1.04 -0.87 1.49
C CYS A 79 0.25 0.26 0.88
N ASP A 80 -1.05 0.07 0.73
CA ASP A 80 -1.89 1.16 0.27
C ASP A 80 -2.28 2.10 1.43
N ASN A 81 -2.30 1.63 2.67
CA ASN A 81 -2.77 2.41 3.80
C ASN A 81 -1.98 2.08 5.07
N TYR A 82 -2.46 2.59 6.18
CA TYR A 82 -2.04 2.20 7.51
C TYR A 82 -2.55 0.79 7.87
N PHE A 83 -1.62 -0.13 8.12
CA PHE A 83 -1.92 -1.48 8.60
C PHE A 83 -1.32 -1.68 9.99
N ALA A 84 -2.18 -1.65 11.02
CA ALA A 84 -1.79 -1.71 12.43
C ALA A 84 -0.86 -2.89 12.78
N PHE A 85 -1.01 -3.99 12.04
CA PHE A 85 -0.33 -5.23 12.32
C PHE A 85 1.15 -5.24 11.92
N LEU A 86 1.58 -4.31 11.07
CA LEU A 86 2.99 -4.17 10.69
C LEU A 86 3.85 -3.85 11.91
N GLY A 87 3.32 -3.06 12.85
CA GLY A 87 4.06 -2.61 14.04
C GLY A 87 4.49 -3.73 14.98
N SER A 88 3.85 -4.91 14.91
CA SER A 88 4.20 -6.07 15.71
C SER A 88 5.13 -7.06 14.99
N ILE A 89 5.57 -6.78 13.76
CA ILE A 89 6.43 -7.68 12.99
C ILE A 89 7.88 -7.18 13.02
N SER A 90 8.80 -8.09 13.32
CA SER A 90 10.24 -7.88 13.13
C SER A 90 10.64 -8.36 11.74
N PHE A 91 10.58 -7.47 10.75
CA PHE A 91 10.95 -7.78 9.37
C PHE A 91 12.46 -7.99 9.22
N SER A 92 12.85 -8.77 8.21
CA SER A 92 14.24 -8.84 7.75
C SER A 92 14.68 -7.50 7.15
N GLU A 93 15.95 -7.13 7.30
CA GLU A 93 16.53 -5.87 6.79
C GLU A 93 16.42 -5.72 5.26
N GLN A 94 16.34 -6.85 4.55
CA GLN A 94 16.13 -6.85 3.10
C GLN A 94 14.71 -6.43 2.70
N THR A 95 13.75 -6.53 3.63
CA THR A 95 12.34 -6.27 3.35
C THR A 95 12.12 -4.79 3.10
N LYS A 96 11.62 -4.44 1.92
CA LYS A 96 11.20 -3.08 1.60
C LYS A 96 9.69 -2.97 1.76
N ILE A 97 9.25 -2.06 2.62
CA ILE A 97 7.83 -1.76 2.84
C ILE A 97 7.56 -0.38 2.26
N VAL A 98 6.87 -0.37 1.13
CA VAL A 98 6.62 0.83 0.32
C VAL A 98 5.20 1.30 0.59
N GLN A 99 5.05 2.53 1.05
CA GLN A 99 3.75 3.16 1.20
C GLN A 99 3.31 3.82 -0.12
N LEU A 100 2.21 3.32 -0.66
CA LEU A 100 1.51 3.80 -1.85
C LEU A 100 0.40 4.73 -1.37
N TRP A 101 0.72 6.01 -1.25
CA TRP A 101 -0.22 6.99 -0.72
C TRP A 101 -1.42 7.21 -1.66
N HIS A 102 -2.61 7.43 -1.07
CA HIS A 102 -3.86 7.53 -1.83
C HIS A 102 -4.26 8.92 -2.29
N ALA A 103 -3.63 9.98 -1.78
CA ALA A 103 -4.06 11.35 -2.04
C ALA A 103 -2.93 12.17 -2.67
N ASN A 104 -3.22 12.90 -3.75
CA ASN A 104 -2.24 13.77 -4.42
C ASN A 104 -1.95 15.08 -3.64
N GLY A 105 -2.03 15.07 -2.31
CA GLY A 105 -1.96 16.27 -1.50
C GLY A 105 -2.02 16.02 0.00
N ALA A 106 -1.58 17.02 0.76
CA ALA A 106 -1.58 17.05 2.22
C ALA A 106 -2.28 18.32 2.73
N ILE A 107 -3.54 18.53 2.32
CA ILE A 107 -4.32 19.72 2.70
C ILE A 107 -4.62 19.72 4.20
N LYS A 108 -4.85 18.55 4.79
CA LYS A 108 -5.06 18.36 6.22
C LYS A 108 -3.84 17.69 6.84
N LYS A 109 -3.55 18.02 8.11
CA LYS A 109 -2.53 17.32 8.91
C LYS A 109 -2.92 15.86 9.08
N PHE A 110 -1.97 14.95 8.92
CA PHE A 110 -2.14 13.50 9.05
C PHE A 110 -1.01 12.90 9.89
N GLY A 111 -1.02 11.58 10.07
CA GLY A 111 -0.04 10.90 10.92
C GLY A 111 -0.12 11.40 12.37
N LEU A 112 1.03 11.66 12.99
CA LEU A 112 1.14 12.20 14.34
C LEU A 112 0.76 13.68 14.44
N GLU A 113 0.76 14.40 13.32
CA GLU A 113 0.34 15.81 13.28
C GLU A 113 -1.19 15.98 13.28
N ALA A 114 -1.94 14.90 13.02
CA ALA A 114 -3.38 14.91 13.02
C ALA A 114 -3.95 15.22 14.41
N GLU A 115 -5.05 15.96 14.46
CA GLU A 115 -5.67 16.38 15.72
C GLU A 115 -6.11 15.20 16.60
N TYR A 116 -6.67 14.15 15.97
CA TYR A 116 -7.05 12.92 16.68
C TYR A 116 -5.83 12.21 17.27
N ALA A 117 -4.67 12.27 16.59
CA ALA A 117 -3.45 11.63 17.04
C ALA A 117 -2.81 12.41 18.20
N LYS A 118 -2.96 13.73 18.24
CA LYS A 118 -2.46 14.56 19.36
C LYS A 118 -3.24 14.32 20.64
N LYS A 119 -4.56 14.16 20.55
CA LYS A 119 -5.48 13.98 21.67
C LYS A 119 -5.59 12.55 22.19
N THR A 120 -4.98 11.58 21.51
CA THR A 120 -5.01 10.17 21.94
C THR A 120 -4.02 9.89 23.07
N LEU A 121 -4.24 8.77 23.76
CA LEU A 121 -3.35 8.24 24.80
C LEU A 121 -1.94 7.98 24.26
N SER A 122 -0.93 8.13 25.12
CA SER A 122 0.48 7.87 24.78
C SER A 122 0.69 6.50 24.15
N ILE A 123 0.04 5.45 24.67
CA ILE A 123 0.12 4.08 24.14
C ILE A 123 -0.32 3.98 22.67
N ASN A 124 -1.32 4.75 22.26
CA ASN A 124 -1.78 4.76 20.87
C ASN A 124 -0.78 5.47 19.95
N LYS A 125 -0.14 6.55 20.43
CA LYS A 125 0.95 7.22 19.70
C LYS A 125 2.13 6.27 19.49
N THR A 126 2.53 5.54 20.52
CA THR A 126 3.57 4.51 20.42
C THR A 126 3.20 3.43 19.40
N ARG A 127 1.94 2.99 19.39
CA ARG A 127 1.44 2.02 18.40
C ARG A 127 1.42 2.57 16.97
N TYR A 128 1.10 3.84 16.77
CA TYR A 128 1.18 4.46 15.45
C TYR A 128 2.63 4.55 14.98
N GLN A 129 3.52 5.05 15.84
CA GLN A 129 4.94 5.14 15.55
C GLN A 129 5.55 3.77 15.24
N SER A 130 5.16 2.71 15.97
CA SER A 130 5.70 1.37 15.72
C SER A 130 5.37 0.84 14.33
N VAL A 131 4.22 1.23 13.76
CA VAL A 131 3.86 0.93 12.38
C VAL A 131 4.61 1.85 11.41
N TYR A 132 4.67 3.16 11.68
CA TYR A 132 5.37 4.11 10.81
C TYR A 132 6.83 3.73 10.63
N ASN A 133 7.50 3.32 11.71
CA ASN A 133 8.89 2.84 11.70
C ASN A 133 9.13 1.63 10.79
N LYS A 134 8.08 0.97 10.28
CA LYS A 134 8.21 -0.15 9.35
C LYS A 134 8.28 0.30 7.90
N PHE A 135 7.78 1.48 7.56
CA PHE A 135 7.85 1.97 6.19
C PHE A 135 9.29 2.37 5.86
N THR A 136 9.81 1.80 4.77
CA THR A 136 11.17 2.10 4.31
C THR A 136 11.18 3.03 3.11
N HIS A 137 10.10 3.02 2.31
CA HIS A 137 9.96 3.85 1.12
C HIS A 137 8.57 4.47 1.05
N PHE A 138 8.48 5.63 0.41
CA PHE A 138 7.22 6.28 0.06
C PHE A 138 7.20 6.65 -1.40
N VAL A 139 6.09 6.34 -2.08
CA VAL A 139 5.81 6.87 -3.41
C VAL A 139 5.16 8.25 -3.27
N LEU A 140 5.77 9.26 -3.89
CA LEU A 140 5.45 10.67 -3.70
C LEU A 140 5.43 11.43 -5.04
N SER A 141 4.76 12.58 -5.05
CA SER A 141 4.69 13.46 -6.23
C SER A 141 5.69 14.62 -6.21
N SER A 142 6.33 14.93 -5.07
CA SER A 142 7.28 16.05 -4.95
C SER A 142 8.11 15.98 -3.67
N GLU A 143 9.25 16.67 -3.65
CA GLU A 143 10.10 16.85 -2.46
C GLU A 143 9.37 17.53 -1.31
N LYS A 144 8.52 18.51 -1.60
CA LYS A 144 7.67 19.16 -0.59
C LYS A 144 6.81 18.13 0.14
N MET A 145 6.29 17.14 -0.58
CA MET A 145 5.53 16.05 0.02
C MET A 145 6.42 15.15 0.89
N ALA A 146 7.66 14.88 0.46
CA ALA A 146 8.62 14.11 1.27
C ALA A 146 8.86 14.79 2.62
N THR A 147 9.08 16.12 2.63
CA THR A 147 9.25 16.88 3.87
C THR A 147 8.01 16.81 4.78
N ILE A 148 6.81 16.92 4.21
CA ILE A 148 5.57 16.83 4.99
C ILE A 148 5.41 15.43 5.59
N PHE A 149 5.69 14.39 4.82
CA PHE A 149 5.55 13.00 5.25
C PHE A 149 6.55 12.62 6.33
N SER A 150 7.82 13.01 6.19
CA SER A 150 8.85 12.80 7.22
C SER A 150 8.42 13.42 8.55
N LYS A 151 7.90 14.66 8.52
CA LYS A 151 7.36 15.33 9.71
C LYS A 151 6.11 14.65 10.27
N SER A 152 5.12 14.37 9.43
CA SER A 152 3.84 13.81 9.85
C SER A 152 3.96 12.39 10.42
N PHE A 153 4.89 11.58 9.91
CA PHE A 153 5.13 10.22 10.42
C PHE A 153 6.31 10.13 11.39
N ASN A 154 7.09 11.19 11.55
CA ASN A 154 8.28 11.27 12.39
C ASN A 154 9.26 10.13 12.09
N ILE A 155 9.61 9.99 10.81
CA ILE A 155 10.55 8.97 10.29
C ILE A 155 11.33 9.52 9.09
N GLU A 156 12.52 8.98 8.90
CA GLU A 156 13.25 9.09 7.64
C GLU A 156 12.94 7.88 6.74
N PHE A 157 12.87 8.10 5.44
CA PHE A 157 12.56 7.06 4.46
C PHE A 157 13.14 7.41 3.09
N THR A 158 13.23 6.41 2.22
CA THR A 158 13.62 6.62 0.82
C THR A 158 12.42 7.14 0.01
N SER A 159 12.59 8.29 -0.64
CA SER A 159 11.55 8.90 -1.47
C SER A 159 11.60 8.39 -2.91
N LEU A 160 10.46 7.96 -3.44
CA LEU A 160 10.29 7.54 -4.82
C LEU A 160 9.34 8.52 -5.54
N PHE A 161 9.89 9.44 -6.34
CA PHE A 161 9.12 10.50 -6.99
C PHE A 161 8.41 10.03 -8.27
N PHE A 162 7.53 9.04 -8.15
CA PHE A 162 6.78 8.47 -9.29
C PHE A 162 5.46 9.18 -9.58
N GLY A 163 5.12 10.21 -8.82
CA GLY A 163 3.86 10.92 -8.99
C GLY A 163 2.67 10.15 -8.42
N TYR A 164 1.49 10.42 -8.97
CA TYR A 164 0.24 9.80 -8.55
C TYR A 164 -0.36 8.99 -9.71
N PRO A 165 -0.52 7.65 -9.58
CA PRO A 165 -0.90 6.80 -10.71
C PRO A 165 -2.18 7.19 -11.45
N LYS A 166 -3.17 7.78 -10.76
CA LYS A 166 -4.40 8.26 -11.43
C LYS A 166 -4.18 9.48 -12.33
N THR A 167 -3.04 10.16 -12.24
CA THR A 167 -2.71 11.29 -13.11
C THR A 167 -2.07 10.87 -14.42
N ASP A 168 -1.62 9.61 -14.56
CA ASP A 168 -1.04 9.06 -15.79
C ASP A 168 -1.94 9.30 -17.00
N ILE A 169 -3.26 9.24 -16.81
CA ILE A 169 -4.27 9.51 -17.85
C ILE A 169 -4.12 10.89 -18.47
N TYR A 170 -3.62 11.92 -17.77
CA TYR A 170 -3.47 13.24 -18.37
C TYR A 170 -2.29 13.33 -19.35
N PHE A 171 -1.33 12.40 -19.23
CA PHE A 171 -0.09 12.39 -20.00
C PHE A 171 -0.08 11.33 -21.11
N ASP A 172 -0.91 10.30 -21.01
CA ASP A 172 -1.03 9.23 -22.01
C ASP A 172 -2.23 9.45 -22.95
N LYS A 173 -1.95 9.76 -24.22
CA LYS A 173 -2.98 9.95 -25.27
C LYS A 173 -3.84 8.70 -25.49
N CYS A 174 -3.26 7.50 -25.46
CA CYS A 174 -3.99 6.25 -25.67
C CYS A 174 -4.98 5.99 -24.53
N LEU A 175 -4.56 6.19 -23.28
CA LEU A 175 -5.43 6.11 -22.10
C LEU A 175 -6.58 7.12 -22.20
N ARG A 176 -6.29 8.37 -22.60
CA ARG A 176 -7.33 9.41 -22.78
C ARG A 176 -8.41 9.01 -23.76
N GLU A 177 -8.02 8.51 -24.94
CA GLU A 177 -8.99 8.12 -25.97
C GLU A 177 -9.81 6.89 -25.56
N LYS A 178 -9.18 5.90 -24.91
CA LYS A 178 -9.91 4.75 -24.35
C LYS A 178 -10.96 5.19 -23.31
N THR A 179 -10.62 6.10 -22.40
CA THR A 179 -11.54 6.58 -21.37
C THR A 179 -12.70 7.41 -21.95
N LYS A 180 -12.48 8.20 -23.01
CA LYS A 180 -13.56 8.92 -23.70
C LYS A 180 -14.59 7.96 -24.31
N ASN A 181 -14.16 6.81 -24.80
CA ASN A 181 -15.05 5.83 -25.43
C ASN A 181 -15.90 5.05 -24.43
N ILE A 182 -15.38 4.78 -23.22
CA ILE A 182 -16.12 4.09 -22.15
C ILE A 182 -17.36 4.89 -21.71
N ARG A 183 -17.27 6.23 -21.70
CA ARG A 183 -18.40 7.11 -21.30
C ARG A 183 -19.51 7.24 -22.35
N LYS A 184 -19.36 6.65 -23.53
CA LYS A 184 -20.38 6.68 -24.59
C LYS A 184 -21.27 5.44 -24.60
N THR A 185 -20.94 4.44 -23.79
CA THR A 185 -21.62 3.14 -23.73
C THR A 185 -22.43 2.92 -22.45
N ASP A 186 -22.51 3.94 -21.59
CA ASP A 186 -23.43 4.05 -20.45
C ASP A 186 -24.57 5.03 -20.80
#